data_AF-A0A415ETX6-F1
#
_entry.id   AF-A0A415ETX6-F1
#
_cell.length_a   1.000
_cell.length_b   1.000
_cell.length_c   1.000
_cell.angle_alpha   90.00
_cell.angle_beta   90.00
_cell.angle_gamma   90.00
#
_symmetry.space_group_name_H-M   'P 1'
#
loop_
_entity.id
_entity.type
_entity.pdbx_description
1 polymer ?
#
loop_
_entity_poly.entity_id
_entity_poly.type
_entity_poly.pdbx_seq_one_letter_code
_entity_poly.pdbx_strand_id
1 'polypeptide(L)'
;MARKRDPRRDEAREIWLKSDGKKLLKEIAEELGVSDSQIRKWKSIDKWTEELKGNVTNGKSNVTNRGGAPPGNKNAEGNRGNSRAAAPVGNKNALKTGEYETIFADYLSEEEKGIYQSITEDPFFVLSEEIRLLKIRQRRMMKRIADTEAGLTEKETEQLFELRGRKTLVESKKSGQKIQVEVPDLVLTETKEHSFRRIDDVLSIEDALTRVSAQLTKAIKQLNELSLSGRKVTLMEEQKRKMTFEADILENKAAKLVLKQGEQSKVQGLIDIGQALIGPIEEAEENDTDESVEIID
;
A
#
# COMPACT_ATOMS: atom_id res chain seq x y z
N MET A 1 -76.45 -22.34 23.39
CA MET A 1 -76.70 -21.78 22.05
C MET A 1 -76.03 -20.42 21.94
N ALA A 2 -75.38 -20.10 20.82
CA ALA A 2 -74.80 -18.78 20.59
C ALA A 2 -75.92 -17.72 20.48
N ARG A 3 -75.76 -16.56 21.11
CA ARG A 3 -76.73 -15.45 21.01
C ARG A 3 -76.76 -14.90 19.57
N LYS A 4 -77.95 -14.53 19.08
CA LYS A 4 -78.12 -13.88 17.78
C LYS A 4 -77.29 -12.58 17.73
N ARG A 5 -76.58 -12.37 16.63
CA ARG A 5 -75.75 -11.18 16.38
C ARG A 5 -76.66 -9.94 16.30
N ASP A 6 -76.22 -8.84 16.91
CA ASP A 6 -76.92 -7.56 16.86
C ASP A 6 -76.81 -6.98 15.44
N PRO A 7 -77.92 -6.64 14.75
CA PRO A 7 -77.89 -6.06 13.40
C PRO A 7 -77.03 -4.79 13.29
N ARG A 8 -77.00 -3.97 14.35
CA ARG A 8 -76.25 -2.70 14.39
C ARG A 8 -74.74 -2.89 14.30
N ARG A 9 -74.25 -4.11 14.59
CA ARG A 9 -72.83 -4.45 14.50
C ARG A 9 -72.33 -4.41 13.07
N ASP A 10 -73.14 -4.89 12.13
CA ASP A 10 -72.75 -4.98 10.74
C ASP A 10 -72.92 -3.61 10.04
N GLU A 11 -73.92 -2.81 10.44
CA GLU A 11 -74.07 -1.40 10.06
C GLU A 11 -72.88 -0.54 10.53
N ALA A 12 -72.46 -0.69 11.79
CA ALA A 12 -71.28 -0.01 12.34
C ALA A 12 -70.00 -0.33 11.57
N ARG A 13 -69.84 -1.60 11.15
CA ARG A 13 -68.71 -2.06 10.35
C ARG A 13 -68.70 -1.40 8.99
N GLU A 14 -69.85 -1.34 8.33
CA GLU A 14 -69.98 -0.75 7.00
C GLU A 14 -69.67 0.75 6.99
N ILE A 15 -70.19 1.50 7.98
CA ILE A 15 -69.89 2.93 8.15
C ILE A 15 -68.39 3.14 8.36
N TRP A 16 -67.75 2.30 9.19
CA TRP A 16 -66.32 2.41 9.46
C TRP A 16 -65.47 2.08 8.21
N LEU A 17 -65.83 1.04 7.46
CA LEU A 17 -65.14 0.65 6.22
C LEU A 17 -65.29 1.71 5.12
N LYS A 18 -66.50 2.25 4.92
CA LYS A 18 -66.79 3.34 3.95
C LYS A 18 -65.98 4.61 4.24
N SER A 19 -65.54 4.80 5.48
CA SER A 19 -64.73 5.95 5.89
C SER A 19 -63.22 5.75 5.75
N ASP A 20 -62.76 4.64 5.15
CA ASP A 20 -61.35 4.20 5.16
C ASP A 20 -60.74 4.18 6.57
N GLY A 21 -61.55 3.87 7.59
CA GLY A 21 -61.16 3.87 8.99
C GLY A 21 -60.88 5.25 9.61
N LYS A 22 -61.23 6.35 8.92
CA LYS A 22 -61.02 7.73 9.39
C LYS A 22 -62.11 8.24 10.33
N LYS A 23 -63.33 7.68 10.27
CA LYS A 23 -64.45 8.12 11.15
C LYS A 23 -64.20 7.66 12.59
N LEU A 24 -64.41 8.57 13.55
CA LEU A 24 -64.21 8.31 14.97
C LEU A 24 -65.26 7.33 15.48
N LEU A 25 -64.86 6.36 16.30
CA LEU A 25 -65.77 5.33 16.83
C LEU A 25 -66.89 5.92 17.70
N LYS A 26 -66.63 7.08 18.34
CA LYS A 26 -67.62 7.83 19.12
C LYS A 26 -68.77 8.35 18.24
N GLU A 27 -68.45 8.86 17.06
CA GLU A 27 -69.45 9.39 16.12
C GLU A 27 -70.34 8.27 15.56
N ILE A 28 -69.76 7.10 15.27
CA ILE A 28 -70.51 5.90 14.86
C ILE A 28 -71.41 5.41 16.01
N ALA A 29 -70.96 5.57 17.25
CA ALA A 29 -71.72 5.19 18.45
C ALA A 29 -72.95 6.08 18.64
N GLU A 30 -72.77 7.38 18.47
CA GLU A 30 -73.85 8.37 18.51
C GLU A 30 -74.85 8.14 17.37
N GLU A 31 -74.37 7.87 16.14
CA GLU A 31 -75.22 7.61 14.96
C GLU A 31 -76.10 6.36 15.10
N LEU A 32 -75.60 5.31 15.76
CA LEU A 32 -76.31 4.03 15.94
C LEU A 32 -77.01 3.90 17.30
N GLY A 33 -76.89 4.89 18.18
CA GLY A 33 -77.45 4.86 19.54
C GLY A 33 -76.87 3.73 20.40
N VAL A 34 -75.57 3.45 20.26
CA VAL A 34 -74.84 2.40 21.00
C VAL A 34 -73.67 3.05 21.76
N SER A 35 -73.14 2.41 22.81
CA SER A 35 -71.96 2.94 23.50
C SER A 35 -70.67 2.76 22.68
N ASP A 36 -69.77 3.74 22.77
CA ASP A 36 -68.44 3.69 22.12
C ASP A 36 -67.64 2.44 22.52
N SER A 37 -67.76 2.00 23.78
CA SER A 37 -67.14 0.77 24.27
C SER A 37 -67.60 -0.48 23.52
N GLN A 38 -68.87 -0.53 23.13
CA GLN A 38 -69.44 -1.65 22.39
C GLN A 38 -68.95 -1.67 20.95
N ILE A 39 -68.84 -0.51 20.29
CA ILE A 39 -68.25 -0.41 18.94
C ILE A 39 -66.77 -0.79 18.97
N ARG A 40 -66.01 -0.35 19.97
CA ARG A 40 -64.61 -0.79 20.17
C ARG A 40 -64.51 -2.31 20.31
N LYS A 41 -65.41 -2.91 21.08
CA LYS A 41 -65.47 -4.36 21.26
C LYS A 41 -65.77 -5.08 19.95
N TRP A 42 -66.74 -4.63 19.17
CA TRP A 42 -67.05 -5.20 17.86
C TRP A 42 -65.90 -5.07 16.86
N LYS A 43 -65.30 -3.87 16.76
CA LYS A 43 -64.12 -3.62 15.91
C LYS A 43 -62.96 -4.56 16.21
N SER A 44 -62.74 -4.88 17.50
CA SER A 44 -61.71 -5.82 17.95
C SER A 44 -62.07 -7.27 17.62
N ILE A 45 -63.29 -7.71 17.95
CA ILE A 45 -63.71 -9.11 17.73
C ILE A 45 -63.74 -9.47 16.25
N ASP A 46 -64.25 -8.57 15.39
CA ASP A 46 -64.31 -8.77 13.94
C ASP A 46 -63.06 -8.28 13.22
N LYS A 47 -62.07 -7.76 13.96
CA LYS A 47 -60.77 -7.32 13.44
C LYS A 47 -60.86 -6.41 12.21
N TRP A 48 -61.73 -5.40 12.24
CA TRP A 48 -62.00 -4.54 11.06
C TRP A 48 -60.72 -3.90 10.48
N THR A 49 -59.71 -3.66 11.32
CA THR A 49 -58.40 -3.13 10.88
C THR A 49 -57.59 -4.06 9.99
N GLU A 50 -57.75 -5.38 10.12
CA GLU A 50 -57.06 -6.36 9.28
C GLU A 50 -57.67 -6.39 7.87
N GLU A 51 -58.97 -6.16 7.74
CA GLU A 51 -59.64 -6.07 6.43
C GLU A 51 -59.30 -4.78 5.69
N LEU A 52 -59.12 -3.67 6.40
CA LEU A 52 -58.69 -2.41 5.80
C LEU A 52 -57.22 -2.47 5.35
N LYS A 53 -56.36 -3.16 6.12
CA LYS A 53 -54.96 -3.43 5.76
C LYS A 53 -54.90 -4.68 4.89
N GLY A 54 -55.48 -4.60 3.69
CA GLY A 54 -55.59 -5.72 2.76
C GLY A 54 -54.32 -6.56 2.71
N ASN A 55 -54.45 -7.84 3.07
CA ASN A 55 -53.46 -8.92 3.08
C ASN A 55 -52.00 -8.54 2.73
N VAL A 56 -51.37 -7.68 3.54
CA VAL A 56 -49.91 -7.57 3.58
C VAL A 56 -49.47 -8.47 4.71
N THR A 57 -49.07 -9.68 4.36
CA THR A 57 -48.44 -10.63 5.28
C THR A 57 -47.13 -10.03 5.78
N ASN A 58 -47.19 -9.22 6.85
CA ASN A 58 -46.00 -8.83 7.60
C ASN A 58 -45.57 -10.04 8.43
N GLY A 59 -44.76 -10.90 7.80
CA GLY A 59 -43.96 -11.88 8.52
C GLY A 59 -43.16 -11.14 9.58
N LYS A 60 -43.22 -11.63 10.82
CA LYS A 60 -42.43 -11.13 11.94
C LYS A 60 -40.93 -11.21 11.59
N SER A 61 -40.37 -10.15 11.01
CA SER A 61 -38.92 -9.96 10.94
C SER A 61 -38.51 -9.11 12.13
N ASN A 62 -37.62 -9.66 12.94
CA ASN A 62 -36.98 -8.98 14.06
C ASN A 62 -36.38 -7.65 13.57
N VAL A 63 -36.79 -6.55 14.19
CA VAL A 63 -36.40 -5.18 13.86
C VAL A 63 -34.89 -5.06 14.02
N THR A 64 -34.16 -5.10 12.90
CA THR A 64 -32.87 -4.41 12.82
C THR A 64 -33.19 -3.04 12.25
N ASN A 65 -32.99 -1.99 13.05
CA ASN A 65 -32.96 -0.62 12.56
C ASN A 65 -31.93 -0.53 11.43
N ARG A 66 -32.37 -0.62 10.18
CA ARG A 66 -31.56 -0.13 9.07
C ARG A 66 -31.60 1.38 9.19
N GLY A 67 -30.62 1.92 9.90
CA GLY A 67 -30.30 3.34 9.91
C GLY A 67 -30.05 3.80 8.47
N GLY A 68 -31.13 4.18 7.80
CA GLY A 68 -31.06 4.92 6.56
C GLY A 68 -30.80 6.38 6.88
N ALA A 69 -30.20 7.08 5.92
CA ALA A 69 -30.11 8.53 5.99
C ALA A 69 -31.50 9.15 6.21
N PRO A 70 -31.61 10.25 6.99
CA PRO A 70 -32.87 10.95 7.18
C PRO A 70 -33.55 11.30 5.86
N PRO A 71 -34.90 11.28 5.79
CA PRO A 71 -35.63 11.73 4.61
C PRO A 71 -35.20 13.15 4.22
N GLY A 72 -34.80 13.36 2.96
CA GLY A 72 -34.29 14.64 2.46
C GLY A 72 -32.77 14.82 2.49
N ASN A 73 -32.00 13.79 2.86
CA ASN A 73 -30.54 13.85 2.80
C ASN A 73 -30.02 13.97 1.36
N LYS A 74 -29.31 15.07 1.06
CA LYS A 74 -28.65 15.33 -0.23
C LYS A 74 -27.21 14.78 -0.32
N ASN A 75 -26.69 14.14 0.72
CA ASN A 75 -25.32 13.61 0.73
C ASN A 75 -25.05 12.51 -0.32
N ALA A 76 -26.09 11.96 -0.96
CA ALA A 76 -25.99 11.00 -2.05
C ALA A 76 -26.50 11.56 -3.40
N GLU A 77 -26.73 12.87 -3.50
CA GLU A 77 -27.14 13.52 -4.75
C GLU A 77 -26.02 13.31 -5.80
N GLY A 78 -26.32 12.55 -6.87
CA GLY A 78 -25.35 12.14 -7.90
C GLY A 78 -24.75 10.74 -7.73
N ASN A 79 -24.89 10.09 -6.57
CA ASN A 79 -24.53 8.69 -6.38
C ASN A 79 -25.80 7.83 -6.44
N ARG A 80 -25.75 6.65 -7.08
CA ARG A 80 -26.85 5.68 -6.98
C ARG A 80 -26.88 5.22 -5.52
N GLY A 81 -27.72 5.82 -4.68
CA GLY A 81 -27.76 5.62 -3.22
C GLY A 81 -28.15 4.21 -2.73
N ASN A 82 -27.88 3.17 -3.51
CA ASN A 82 -28.01 1.78 -3.09
C ASN A 82 -26.64 1.22 -2.67
N SER A 83 -26.63 0.28 -1.73
CA SER A 83 -25.41 -0.34 -1.21
C SER A 83 -24.61 -1.16 -2.22
N ARG A 84 -25.10 -1.30 -3.46
CA ARG A 84 -24.47 -2.04 -4.57
C ARG A 84 -23.92 -1.12 -5.65
N ALA A 85 -24.06 0.19 -5.50
CA ALA A 85 -23.56 1.13 -6.47
C ALA A 85 -22.06 1.32 -6.26
N ALA A 86 -21.29 0.93 -7.28
CA ALA A 86 -19.90 1.31 -7.33
C ALA A 86 -19.80 2.85 -7.41
N ALA A 87 -18.79 3.39 -6.72
CA ALA A 87 -18.41 4.78 -6.90
C ALA A 87 -18.13 5.07 -8.39
N PRO A 88 -18.32 6.32 -8.85
CA PRO A 88 -17.91 6.71 -10.19
C PRO A 88 -16.46 6.30 -10.48
N VAL A 89 -16.19 5.81 -11.69
CA VAL A 89 -14.83 5.44 -12.13
C VAL A 89 -13.92 6.67 -11.98
N GLY A 90 -12.79 6.51 -11.31
CA GLY A 90 -11.87 7.61 -11.01
C GLY A 90 -12.19 8.41 -9.73
N ASN A 91 -13.13 7.96 -8.89
CA ASN A 91 -13.41 8.61 -7.62
C ASN A 91 -12.20 8.49 -6.65
N LYS A 92 -11.64 9.65 -6.27
CA LYS A 92 -10.51 9.79 -5.35
C LYS A 92 -10.89 9.80 -3.86
N ASN A 93 -12.18 9.71 -3.51
CA ASN A 93 -12.65 9.80 -2.13
C ASN A 93 -12.17 8.65 -1.21
N ALA A 94 -11.74 7.52 -1.78
CA ALA A 94 -11.16 6.41 -1.04
C ALA A 94 -9.62 6.48 -0.95
N LEU A 95 -8.98 7.49 -1.52
CA LEU A 95 -7.54 7.69 -1.41
C LEU A 95 -7.19 8.03 0.04
N LYS A 96 -6.45 7.13 0.70
CA LYS A 96 -5.94 7.34 2.06
C LYS A 96 -4.57 8.00 2.04
N THR A 97 -3.66 7.45 1.24
CA THR A 97 -2.24 7.81 1.24
C THR A 97 -1.69 8.15 -0.14
N GLY A 98 -2.39 7.83 -1.22
CA GLY A 98 -1.94 8.07 -2.61
C GLY A 98 -0.82 7.14 -3.11
N GLU A 99 -0.27 6.25 -2.27
CA GLU A 99 0.87 5.37 -2.61
C GLU A 99 0.66 4.51 -3.86
N TYR A 100 -0.59 4.09 -4.10
CA TYR A 100 -0.98 3.27 -5.26
C TYR A 100 -1.81 4.04 -6.29
N GLU A 101 -1.76 5.38 -6.26
CA GLU A 101 -2.43 6.19 -7.26
C GLU A 101 -1.76 6.03 -8.63
N THR A 102 -2.57 5.84 -9.68
CA THR A 102 -2.06 5.81 -11.06
C THR A 102 -1.86 7.24 -11.55
N ILE A 103 -0.62 7.59 -11.88
CA ILE A 103 -0.24 8.93 -12.37
C ILE A 103 -0.06 8.85 -13.88
N PHE A 104 -0.77 9.70 -14.63
CA PHE A 104 -0.55 9.87 -16.07
C PHE A 104 0.19 11.18 -16.32
N ALA A 105 1.14 11.16 -17.26
CA ALA A 105 1.98 12.32 -17.59
C ALA A 105 1.15 13.57 -17.98
N ASP A 106 0.02 13.38 -18.66
CA ASP A 106 -0.86 14.46 -19.10
C ASP A 106 -1.48 15.25 -17.94
N TYR A 107 -1.63 14.64 -16.77
CA TYR A 107 -2.21 15.25 -15.57
C TYR A 107 -1.18 15.79 -14.57
N LEU A 108 0.12 15.76 -14.90
CA LEU A 108 1.14 16.36 -14.04
C LEU A 108 1.02 17.88 -14.05
N SER A 109 1.02 18.49 -12.87
CA SER A 109 1.18 19.93 -12.68
C SER A 109 2.55 20.41 -13.19
N GLU A 110 2.70 21.72 -13.37
CA GLU A 110 3.97 22.31 -13.81
C GLU A 110 5.10 22.04 -12.80
N GLU A 111 4.79 22.07 -11.50
CA GLU A 111 5.74 21.74 -10.43
C GLU A 111 6.18 20.27 -10.51
N GLU A 112 5.23 19.34 -10.63
CA GLU A 112 5.54 17.91 -10.75
C GLU A 112 6.32 17.59 -12.02
N LYS A 113 6.03 18.28 -13.14
CA LYS A 113 6.83 18.18 -14.38
C LYS A 113 8.25 18.67 -14.16
N GLY A 114 8.43 19.78 -13.43
CA GLY A 114 9.74 20.31 -13.06
C GLY A 114 10.53 19.32 -12.23
N ILE A 115 9.89 18.71 -11.22
CA ILE A 115 10.51 17.65 -10.40
C ILE A 115 10.90 16.47 -11.29
N TYR A 116 9.97 15.97 -12.11
CA TYR A 116 10.20 14.83 -12.99
C TYR A 116 11.39 15.04 -13.93
N GLN A 117 11.51 16.23 -14.53
CA GLN A 117 12.63 16.58 -15.41
C GLN A 117 13.97 16.76 -14.67
N SER A 118 13.92 17.15 -13.40
CA SER A 118 15.13 17.32 -12.58
C SER A 118 15.71 16.01 -12.05
N ILE A 119 14.94 14.92 -12.09
CA ILE A 119 15.37 13.61 -11.59
C ILE A 119 16.39 13.01 -12.56
N THR A 120 17.54 12.61 -12.01
CA THR A 120 18.52 11.84 -12.75
C THR A 120 18.03 10.40 -12.93
N GLU A 121 17.98 9.93 -14.17
CA GLU A 121 17.61 8.55 -14.49
C GLU A 121 18.75 7.55 -14.28
N ASP A 122 20.00 8.02 -14.13
CA ASP A 122 21.16 7.17 -13.87
C ASP A 122 21.05 6.49 -12.48
N PRO A 123 20.84 5.16 -12.43
CA PRO A 123 20.68 4.43 -11.18
C PRO A 123 21.91 4.55 -10.26
N PHE A 124 23.10 4.75 -10.82
CA PHE A 124 24.32 4.94 -10.03
C PHE A 124 24.25 6.24 -9.24
N PHE A 125 23.89 7.35 -9.90
CA PHE A 125 23.77 8.64 -9.25
C PHE A 125 22.68 8.63 -8.17
N VAL A 126 21.49 8.09 -8.48
CA VAL A 126 20.36 8.00 -7.55
C VAL A 126 20.74 7.25 -6.28
N LEU A 127 21.36 6.06 -6.40
CA LEU A 127 21.80 5.30 -5.23
C LEU A 127 22.93 6.00 -4.47
N SER A 128 23.84 6.70 -5.16
CA SER A 128 24.91 7.45 -4.52
C SER A 128 24.37 8.62 -3.67
N GLU A 129 23.33 9.29 -4.16
CA GLU A 129 22.66 10.38 -3.45
C GLU A 129 21.91 9.85 -2.23
N GLU A 130 21.16 8.76 -2.38
CA GLU A 130 20.46 8.10 -1.26
C GLU A 130 21.44 7.67 -0.15
N ILE A 131 22.60 7.10 -0.51
CA ILE A 131 23.65 6.75 0.46
C ILE A 131 24.14 7.98 1.23
N ARG A 132 24.33 9.12 0.56
CA ARG A 132 24.74 10.38 1.23
C ARG A 132 23.67 10.87 2.19
N LEU A 133 22.41 10.87 1.77
CA LEU A 133 21.28 11.28 2.59
C LEU A 133 21.12 10.39 3.82
N LEU A 134 21.23 9.07 3.65
CA LEU A 134 21.18 8.09 4.73
C LEU A 134 22.31 8.31 5.75
N LYS A 135 23.54 8.61 5.31
CA LYS A 135 24.65 8.96 6.22
C LYS A 135 24.37 10.24 7.02
N ILE A 136 23.81 11.27 6.39
CA ILE A 136 23.42 12.51 7.10
C ILE A 136 22.32 12.21 8.12
N ARG A 137 21.34 11.39 7.75
CA ARG A 137 20.24 10.96 8.63
C ARG A 137 20.78 10.21 9.85
N GLN A 138 21.69 9.25 9.67
CA GLN A 138 22.38 8.56 10.76
C GLN A 138 23.08 9.55 11.70
N ARG A 139 23.86 10.49 11.17
CA ARG A 139 24.54 11.51 11.98
C ARG A 139 23.56 12.37 12.79
N ARG A 140 22.43 12.78 12.21
CA ARG A 140 21.41 13.56 12.92
C ARG A 140 20.76 12.77 14.05
N MET A 141 20.52 11.48 13.82
CA MET A 141 19.94 10.59 14.84
C MET A 141 20.91 10.33 15.98
N MET A 142 22.18 10.03 15.67
CA MET A 142 23.26 9.91 16.65
C MET A 142 23.42 11.19 17.48
N LYS A 143 23.32 12.36 16.85
CA LYS A 143 23.34 13.64 17.56
C LYS A 143 22.16 13.77 18.54
N ARG A 144 20.94 13.40 18.13
CA ARG A 144 19.76 13.43 19.01
C ARG A 144 19.90 12.47 20.19
N ILE A 145 20.47 11.28 19.97
CA ILE A 145 20.79 10.34 21.05
C ILE A 145 21.74 11.02 22.04
N ALA A 146 22.89 11.54 21.56
CA ALA A 146 23.86 12.23 22.41
C ALA A 146 23.27 13.43 23.17
N ASP A 147 22.44 14.25 22.51
CA ASP A 147 21.75 15.39 23.14
C ASP A 147 20.75 14.91 24.22
N THR A 148 20.07 13.78 24.00
CA THR A 148 19.10 13.20 24.95
C THR A 148 19.81 12.55 26.14
N GLU A 149 20.91 11.85 25.89
CA GLU A 149 21.79 11.24 26.90
C GLU A 149 22.50 12.31 27.76
N ALA A 150 23.00 13.39 27.15
CA ALA A 150 23.69 14.46 27.89
C ALA A 150 22.76 15.20 28.86
N GLY A 151 21.46 15.25 28.55
CA GLY A 151 20.43 15.84 29.41
C GLY A 151 19.81 14.87 30.40
N LEU A 152 20.30 13.63 30.47
CA LEU A 152 19.81 12.58 31.37
C LEU A 152 20.26 12.88 32.82
N THR A 153 19.49 13.70 33.52
CA THR A 153 19.47 13.66 34.99
C THR A 153 18.49 12.55 35.34
N GLU A 154 18.93 11.51 36.06
CA GLU A 154 18.18 10.24 36.25
C GLU A 154 16.74 10.38 36.75
N LYS A 155 16.35 11.55 37.27
CA LYS A 155 15.06 11.79 37.91
C LYS A 155 14.60 13.24 37.67
N GLU A 156 13.55 13.43 36.87
CA GLU A 156 12.73 14.65 36.94
C GLU A 156 11.77 14.47 38.13
N THR A 157 11.83 15.40 39.09
CA THR A 157 10.98 15.40 40.30
C THR A 157 9.88 16.44 40.14
N GLU A 158 8.63 16.00 40.09
CA GLU A 158 7.49 16.91 40.28
C GLU A 158 7.19 16.99 41.77
N GLN A 159 7.28 18.20 42.32
CA GLN A 159 7.02 18.51 43.73
C GLN A 159 5.64 19.14 43.86
N LEU A 160 4.71 18.45 44.54
CA LEU A 160 3.41 19.02 44.87
C LEU A 160 3.49 19.69 46.25
N PHE A 161 3.30 21.01 46.26
CA PHE A 161 3.18 21.77 47.51
C PHE A 161 1.71 22.03 47.82
N GLU A 162 1.30 21.73 49.04
CA GLU A 162 -0.04 22.06 49.56
C GLU A 162 0.08 23.05 50.71
N LEU A 163 -0.87 23.98 50.81
CA LEU A 163 -0.99 24.87 51.96
C LEU A 163 -1.60 24.09 53.11
N ARG A 164 -0.81 23.81 54.15
CA ARG A 164 -1.29 23.13 55.36
C ARG A 164 -1.11 24.04 56.56
N GLY A 165 -2.14 24.12 57.41
CA GLY A 165 -2.11 24.96 58.61
C GLY A 165 -1.10 24.43 59.61
N ARG A 166 -0.03 25.18 59.88
CA ARG A 166 0.92 24.88 60.95
C ARG A 166 0.64 25.82 62.11
N LYS A 167 0.41 25.25 63.30
CA LYS A 167 0.24 26.02 64.53
C LYS A 167 1.58 26.63 64.92
N THR A 168 1.71 27.94 64.79
CA THR A 168 2.88 28.69 65.25
C THR A 168 2.49 29.55 66.44
N LEU A 169 3.40 29.66 67.42
CA LEU A 169 3.20 30.51 68.59
C LEU A 169 3.63 31.92 68.23
N VAL A 170 2.65 32.81 68.03
CA VAL A 170 2.90 34.23 67.73
C VAL A 170 2.62 35.04 68.99
N GLU A 171 3.55 35.91 69.36
CA GLU A 171 3.39 36.80 70.52
C GLU A 171 2.45 37.96 70.18
N SER A 172 1.42 38.15 71.01
CA SER A 172 0.44 39.20 70.80
C SER A 172 1.04 40.59 71.03
N LYS A 173 1.02 41.46 70.00
CA LYS A 173 1.53 42.84 70.05
C LYS A 173 0.90 43.74 71.13
N LYS A 174 -0.22 43.32 71.74
CA LYS A 174 -0.93 44.10 72.78
C LYS A 174 -0.78 43.54 74.20
N SER A 175 -0.28 42.32 74.40
CA SER A 175 -0.32 41.69 75.74
C SER A 175 0.83 40.73 76.08
N GLY A 176 1.77 40.45 75.17
CA GLY A 176 2.94 39.60 75.46
C GLY A 176 2.62 38.12 75.74
N GLN A 177 1.35 37.71 75.73
CA GLN A 177 0.96 36.30 75.79
C GLN A 177 1.13 35.63 74.42
N LYS A 178 1.66 34.41 74.44
CA LYS A 178 1.84 33.56 73.26
C LYS A 178 0.49 32.94 72.87
N ILE A 179 -0.02 33.31 71.69
CA ILE A 179 -1.26 32.76 71.13
C ILE A 179 -0.88 31.76 70.05
N GLN A 180 -1.49 30.57 70.05
CA GLN A 180 -1.35 29.63 68.93
C GLN A 180 -2.21 30.13 67.77
N VAL A 181 -1.56 30.45 66.64
CA VAL A 181 -2.23 30.84 65.40
C VAL A 181 -1.87 29.81 64.33
N GLU A 182 -2.89 29.31 63.61
CA GLU A 182 -2.67 28.49 62.42
C GLU A 182 -2.32 29.40 61.26
N VAL A 183 -1.05 29.40 60.89
CA VAL A 183 -0.57 30.10 59.70
C VAL A 183 -0.46 29.05 58.59
N PRO A 184 -1.05 29.26 57.41
CA PRO A 184 -0.89 28.36 56.29
C PRO A 184 0.57 28.41 55.82
N ASP A 185 1.25 27.27 55.89
CA ASP A 185 2.64 27.09 55.45
C ASP A 185 2.64 26.18 54.22
N LEU A 186 3.49 26.45 53.23
CA LEU A 186 3.63 25.57 52.06
C LEU A 186 4.42 24.34 52.48
N VAL A 187 3.76 23.19 52.51
CA VAL A 187 4.38 21.91 52.87
C VAL A 187 4.46 21.03 51.62
N LEU A 188 5.66 20.49 51.36
CA LEU A 188 5.88 19.47 50.33
C LEU A 188 5.14 18.20 50.73
N THR A 189 4.15 17.80 49.95
CA THR A 189 3.20 16.73 50.35
C THR A 189 3.42 15.44 49.58
N GLU A 190 3.86 15.53 48.33
CA GLU A 190 4.16 14.38 47.48
C GLU A 190 5.32 14.72 46.53
N THR A 191 6.28 13.79 46.40
CA THR A 191 7.34 13.84 45.39
C THR A 191 7.12 12.69 44.43
N LYS A 192 6.79 12.97 43.17
CA LYS A 192 6.71 11.93 42.12
C LYS A 192 7.97 11.98 41.26
N GLU A 193 8.67 10.86 41.19
CA GLU A 193 9.84 10.67 40.31
C GLU A 193 9.38 10.01 39.00
N HIS A 194 9.53 10.71 37.87
CA HIS A 194 9.25 10.17 36.54
C HIS A 194 10.57 9.95 35.78
N SER A 195 10.93 8.69 35.47
CA SER A 195 12.22 8.33 34.85
C SER A 195 12.14 7.79 33.41
N PHE A 196 10.96 7.78 32.77
CA PHE A 196 10.72 6.84 31.66
C PHE A 196 10.66 7.46 30.25
N ARG A 197 10.27 8.73 30.08
CA ARG A 197 10.02 9.28 28.72
C ARG A 197 11.27 9.45 27.87
N ARG A 198 12.39 9.90 28.46
CA ARG A 198 13.62 10.19 27.70
C ARG A 198 14.35 8.91 27.27
N ILE A 199 14.25 7.83 28.04
CA ILE A 199 14.80 6.52 27.69
C ILE A 199 13.97 5.90 26.56
N ASP A 200 12.65 5.95 26.64
CA ASP A 200 11.77 5.48 25.56
C ASP A 200 12.02 6.24 24.24
N ASP A 201 12.26 7.55 24.31
CA ASP A 201 12.65 8.36 23.15
C ASP A 201 13.99 7.91 22.56
N VAL A 202 15.01 7.65 23.39
CA VAL A 202 16.31 7.10 22.94
C VAL A 202 16.12 5.77 22.23
N LEU A 203 15.40 4.81 22.85
CA LEU A 203 15.12 3.50 22.26
C LEU A 203 14.39 3.63 20.91
N SER A 204 13.43 4.54 20.81
CA SER A 204 12.71 4.78 19.55
C SER A 204 13.64 5.31 18.44
N ILE A 205 14.60 6.16 18.79
CA ILE A 205 15.59 6.72 17.86
C ILE A 205 16.61 5.64 17.48
N GLU A 206 17.01 4.76 18.39
CA GLU A 206 17.90 3.62 18.13
C GLU A 206 17.28 2.60 17.18
N ASP A 207 16.01 2.23 17.39
CA ASP A 207 15.27 1.36 16.47
C ASP A 207 15.14 1.99 15.08
N ALA A 208 14.86 3.30 15.03
CA ALA A 208 14.86 4.03 13.79
C ALA A 208 16.26 4.06 13.14
N LEU A 209 17.33 4.19 13.92
CA LEU A 209 18.72 4.22 13.43
C LEU A 209 19.10 2.86 12.82
N THR A 210 18.68 1.78 13.46
CA THR A 210 18.85 0.41 12.95
C THR A 210 18.16 0.23 11.61
N ARG A 211 16.93 0.73 11.45
CA ARG A 211 16.22 0.72 10.15
C ARG A 211 16.95 1.51 9.08
N VAL A 212 17.45 2.71 9.40
CA VAL A 212 18.24 3.53 8.47
C VAL A 212 19.57 2.85 8.10
N SER A 213 20.20 2.16 9.04
CA SER A 213 21.43 1.40 8.79
C SER A 213 21.21 0.20 7.86
N ALA A 214 20.09 -0.51 8.04
CA ALA A 214 19.69 -1.59 7.14
C ALA A 214 19.42 -1.06 5.71
N GLN A 215 18.73 0.08 5.58
CA GLN A 215 18.52 0.76 4.29
C GLN A 215 19.85 1.16 3.63
N LEU A 216 20.78 1.73 4.40
CA LEU A 216 22.12 2.11 3.92
C LEU A 216 22.88 0.89 3.38
N THR A 217 22.86 -0.21 4.13
CA THR A 217 23.53 -1.45 3.75
C THR A 217 22.94 -2.01 2.45
N LYS A 218 21.61 -1.96 2.31
CA LYS A 218 20.92 -2.38 1.08
C LYS A 218 21.30 -1.50 -0.11
N ALA A 219 21.29 -0.17 0.05
CA ALA A 219 21.67 0.76 -1.02
C ALA A 219 23.12 0.57 -1.48
N ILE A 220 24.06 0.37 -0.54
CA ILE A 220 25.47 0.08 -0.84
C ILE A 220 25.59 -1.25 -1.62
N LYS A 221 24.86 -2.29 -1.20
CA LYS A 221 24.87 -3.58 -1.90
C LYS A 221 24.38 -3.44 -3.34
N GLN A 222 23.27 -2.71 -3.55
CA GLN A 222 22.72 -2.44 -4.88
C GLN A 222 23.70 -1.64 -5.76
N LEU A 223 24.37 -0.64 -5.20
CA LEU A 223 25.37 0.16 -5.93
C LEU A 223 26.55 -0.71 -6.39
N ASN A 224 27.03 -1.61 -5.52
CA ASN A 224 28.11 -2.54 -5.87
C ASN A 224 27.65 -3.53 -6.95
N GLU A 225 26.43 -4.05 -6.84
CA GLU A 225 25.84 -4.95 -7.85
C GLU A 225 25.74 -4.28 -9.23
N LEU A 226 25.30 -3.03 -9.29
CA LEU A 226 25.30 -2.26 -10.55
C LEU A 226 26.71 -2.10 -11.12
N SER A 227 27.71 -1.82 -10.28
CA SER A 227 29.10 -1.71 -10.72
C SER A 227 29.63 -3.02 -11.30
N LEU A 228 29.34 -4.15 -10.64
CA LEU A 228 29.72 -5.48 -11.12
C LEU A 228 28.99 -5.85 -12.41
N SER A 229 27.70 -5.53 -12.50
CA SER A 229 26.90 -5.75 -13.71
C SER A 229 27.45 -4.95 -14.89
N GLY A 230 27.79 -3.67 -14.68
CA GLY A 230 28.44 -2.83 -15.70
C GLY A 230 29.76 -3.43 -16.19
N ARG A 231 30.63 -3.90 -15.29
CA ARG A 231 31.88 -4.60 -15.66
C ARG A 231 31.63 -5.91 -16.40
N LYS A 232 30.54 -6.61 -16.10
CA LYS A 232 30.15 -7.84 -16.80
C LYS A 232 29.71 -7.54 -18.24
N VAL A 233 28.95 -6.46 -18.44
CA VAL A 233 28.53 -6.01 -19.77
C VAL A 233 29.74 -5.70 -20.64
N THR A 234 30.70 -4.93 -20.12
CA THR A 234 31.92 -4.59 -20.88
C THR A 234 32.74 -5.84 -21.24
N LEU A 235 32.90 -6.78 -20.31
CA LEU A 235 33.57 -8.06 -20.61
C LEU A 235 32.85 -8.87 -21.68
N MET A 236 31.51 -8.96 -21.63
CA MET A 236 30.73 -9.67 -22.65
C MET A 236 30.85 -8.99 -24.02
N GLU A 237 30.91 -7.66 -24.05
CA GLU A 237 31.08 -6.91 -25.29
C GLU A 237 32.47 -7.13 -25.91
N GLU A 238 33.53 -7.14 -25.11
CA GLU A 238 34.89 -7.48 -25.58
C GLU A 238 35.00 -8.95 -26.03
N GLN A 239 34.33 -9.88 -25.33
CA GLN A 239 34.24 -11.27 -25.80
C GLN A 239 33.50 -11.39 -27.13
N LYS A 240 32.40 -10.65 -27.30
CA LYS A 240 31.67 -10.58 -28.57
C LYS A 240 32.56 -10.07 -29.69
N ARG A 241 33.33 -9.00 -29.46
CA ARG A 241 34.30 -8.47 -30.43
C ARG A 241 35.36 -9.51 -30.79
N LYS A 242 35.90 -10.21 -29.80
CA LYS A 242 36.88 -11.29 -30.04
C LYS A 242 36.28 -12.38 -30.92
N MET A 243 35.06 -12.85 -30.61
CA MET A 243 34.38 -13.88 -31.41
C MET A 243 34.09 -13.40 -32.84
N THR A 244 33.70 -12.15 -33.05
CA THR A 244 33.50 -11.61 -34.40
C THR A 244 34.80 -11.58 -35.19
N PHE A 245 35.91 -11.14 -34.58
CA PHE A 245 37.22 -11.18 -35.25
C PHE A 245 37.67 -12.62 -35.56
N GLU A 246 37.45 -13.55 -34.64
CA GLU A 246 37.75 -14.96 -34.87
C GLU A 246 36.92 -15.55 -36.03
N ALA A 247 35.63 -15.19 -36.11
CA ALA A 247 34.77 -15.57 -37.22
C ALA A 247 35.26 -15.00 -38.56
N ASP A 248 35.63 -13.72 -38.60
CA ASP A 248 36.18 -13.09 -39.81
C ASP A 248 37.49 -13.76 -40.26
N ILE A 249 38.37 -14.12 -39.32
CA ILE A 249 39.60 -14.84 -39.63
C ILE A 249 39.29 -16.22 -40.23
N LEU A 250 38.32 -16.94 -39.65
CA LEU A 250 37.91 -18.25 -40.14
C LEU A 250 37.28 -18.15 -41.53
N GLU A 251 36.43 -17.15 -41.78
CA GLU A 251 35.83 -16.89 -43.09
C GLU A 251 36.90 -16.60 -44.15
N ASN A 252 37.84 -15.71 -43.84
CA ASN A 252 38.97 -15.42 -44.72
C ASN A 252 39.85 -16.65 -45.00
N LYS A 253 40.07 -17.49 -43.97
CA LYS A 253 40.82 -18.74 -44.13
C LYS A 253 40.06 -19.75 -45.01
N ALA A 254 38.75 -19.87 -44.83
CA ALA A 254 37.89 -20.72 -45.65
C ALA A 254 37.90 -20.25 -47.12
N ALA A 255 37.76 -18.94 -47.37
CA ALA A 255 37.82 -18.38 -48.71
C ALA A 255 39.16 -18.69 -49.42
N LYS A 256 40.29 -18.57 -48.71
CA LYS A 256 41.61 -18.95 -49.25
C LYS A 256 41.71 -20.45 -49.60
N LEU A 257 41.11 -21.33 -48.80
CA LEU A 257 41.10 -22.76 -49.09
C LEU A 257 40.25 -23.10 -50.32
N VAL A 258 39.08 -22.47 -50.47
CA VAL A 258 38.22 -22.65 -51.65
C VAL A 258 38.94 -22.19 -52.93
N LEU A 259 39.65 -21.06 -52.89
CA LEU A 259 40.46 -20.59 -54.02
C LEU A 259 41.55 -21.60 -54.40
N LYS A 260 42.29 -22.13 -53.41
CA LYS A 260 43.30 -23.17 -53.65
C LYS A 260 42.72 -24.44 -54.27
N GLN A 261 41.57 -24.90 -53.80
CA GLN A 261 40.88 -26.07 -54.38
C GLN A 261 40.44 -25.81 -55.82
N GLY A 262 39.94 -24.60 -56.11
CA GLY A 262 39.58 -24.20 -57.47
C GLY A 262 40.77 -24.17 -58.42
N GLU A 263 41.93 -23.67 -57.97
CA GLU A 263 43.19 -23.72 -58.73
C GLU A 263 43.63 -25.16 -58.98
N GLN A 264 43.61 -26.02 -57.96
CA GLN A 264 43.93 -27.45 -58.10
C GLN A 264 43.01 -28.16 -59.09
N SER A 265 41.70 -27.88 -59.05
CA SER A 265 40.72 -28.46 -59.98
C SER A 265 40.97 -28.01 -61.43
N LYS A 266 41.37 -26.75 -61.66
CA LYS A 266 41.74 -26.27 -63.01
C LYS A 266 42.98 -26.99 -63.53
N VAL A 267 44.01 -27.15 -62.69
CA VAL A 267 45.22 -27.90 -63.07
C VAL A 267 44.88 -29.35 -63.41
N GLN A 268 44.05 -30.00 -62.59
CA GLN A 268 43.60 -31.37 -62.86
C GLN A 268 42.84 -31.46 -64.19
N GLY A 269 41.92 -30.54 -64.47
CA GLY A 269 41.21 -30.52 -65.74
C GLY A 269 42.13 -30.35 -66.96
N LEU A 270 43.22 -29.58 -66.83
CA LEU A 270 44.23 -29.48 -67.90
C LEU A 270 45.03 -30.78 -68.06
N ILE A 271 45.37 -31.46 -66.97
CA ILE A 271 46.03 -32.78 -67.00
C ILE A 271 45.12 -33.80 -67.69
N ASP A 272 43.85 -33.86 -67.33
CA ASP A 272 42.88 -34.80 -67.90
C ASP A 272 42.70 -34.55 -69.42
N ILE A 273 42.65 -33.29 -69.86
CA ILE A 273 42.61 -32.92 -71.28
C ILE A 273 43.90 -33.36 -72.00
N GLY A 274 45.07 -33.15 -71.39
CA GLY A 274 46.35 -33.58 -71.94
C GLY A 274 46.44 -35.09 -72.10
N GLN A 275 46.03 -35.85 -71.08
CA GLN A 275 45.97 -37.32 -71.11
C GLN A 275 45.00 -37.83 -72.18
N ALA A 276 43.85 -37.16 -72.37
CA ALA A 276 42.90 -37.53 -73.42
C ALA A 276 43.43 -37.27 -74.85
N LEU A 277 44.31 -36.29 -75.03
CA LEU A 277 44.87 -35.93 -76.35
C LEU A 277 46.13 -36.73 -76.71
N ILE A 278 46.97 -37.06 -75.73
CA ILE A 278 48.31 -37.66 -75.96
C ILE A 278 48.34 -39.15 -75.57
N GLY A 279 47.34 -39.64 -74.83
CA GLY A 279 47.34 -40.97 -74.21
C GLY A 279 47.92 -40.93 -72.78
N PRO A 280 47.77 -42.01 -71.99
CA PRO A 280 48.35 -42.07 -70.65
C PRO A 280 49.87 -41.94 -70.73
N ILE A 281 50.45 -41.12 -69.86
CA ILE A 281 51.89 -41.05 -69.68
C ILE A 281 52.30 -42.37 -69.01
N GLU A 282 52.94 -43.28 -69.75
CA GLU A 282 53.62 -44.43 -69.15
C GLU A 282 54.78 -43.89 -68.31
N GLU A 283 54.72 -44.11 -67.00
CA GLU A 283 55.91 -44.00 -66.15
C GLU A 283 56.90 -45.06 -66.66
N ALA A 284 57.97 -44.61 -67.32
CA ALA A 284 59.08 -45.48 -67.62
C ALA A 284 59.62 -45.99 -66.27
N GLU A 285 59.50 -47.30 -66.03
CA GLU A 285 60.19 -47.97 -64.93
C GLU A 285 61.69 -47.63 -65.07
N GLU A 286 62.17 -46.82 -64.13
CA GLU A 286 63.58 -46.54 -63.96
C GLU A 286 64.24 -47.86 -63.53
N ASN A 287 64.74 -48.62 -64.51
CA ASN A 287 65.64 -49.73 -64.24
C ASN A 287 66.91 -49.12 -63.65
N ASP A 288 67.07 -49.26 -62.33
CA ASP A 288 68.32 -49.07 -61.59
C ASP A 288 69.40 -49.99 -62.22
N THR A 289 70.07 -49.51 -63.26
CA THR A 289 71.38 -50.03 -63.64
C THR A 289 72.42 -49.29 -62.84
N ASP A 290 72.89 -49.97 -61.80
CA ASP A 290 74.02 -49.67 -60.93
C ASP A 290 75.27 -49.28 -61.78
N GLU A 291 75.46 -48.00 -62.08
CA GLU A 291 76.72 -47.49 -62.61
C GLU A 291 77.68 -47.28 -61.44
N SER A 292 78.51 -48.28 -61.21
CA SER A 292 79.67 -48.22 -60.31
C SER A 292 80.59 -47.06 -60.74
N VAL A 293 80.58 -45.98 -59.97
CA VAL A 293 81.54 -44.89 -60.09
C VAL A 293 82.90 -45.40 -59.59
N GLU A 294 83.80 -45.72 -60.53
CA GLU A 294 85.22 -45.93 -60.23
C GLU A 294 85.84 -44.62 -59.71
N ILE A 295 86.33 -44.68 -58.47
CA ILE A 295 87.17 -43.65 -57.87
C ILE A 295 88.57 -43.83 -58.47
N ILE A 296 89.06 -42.81 -59.18
CA ILE A 296 90.45 -42.73 -59.64
C ILE A 296 91.24 -41.94 -58.58
N ASP A 297 92.30 -42.58 -58.08
CA ASP A 297 93.31 -42.06 -57.13
C ASP A 297 94.01 -40.77 -57.62
#